data_AF-A0A936B2Y3-F1
#
_entry.id   AF-A0A936B2Y3-F1
#
_cell.length_a   1.000
_cell.length_b   1.000
_cell.length_c   1.000
_cell.angle_alpha   90.00
_cell.angle_beta   90.00
_cell.angle_gamma   90.00
#
_symmetry.space_group_name_H-M   'P 1'
#
loop_
_entity.id
_entity.type
_entity.pdbx_description
1 polymer ?
#
loop_
_entity_poly.entity_id
_entity_poly.type
_entity_poly.pdbx_seq_one_letter_code
_entity_poly.pdbx_strand_id
1 'polypeptide(L)'
;MNKIFIFLLCTPLLIFSSCTEEEKKAYDLDSDLEEIIKSRSYTGELDFYRMPQSYDYANLPNQDPKNPVTAEKAALGKFLFFETGIGMSAKKSESMATYSCSSCLFLK
;
A
#
# COMPACT_ATOMS: atom_id res chain seq x y z
N MET A 1 11.29 13.74 -67.23
CA MET A 1 11.82 14.55 -66.12
C MET A 1 10.76 14.89 -65.06
N ASN A 2 9.53 15.29 -65.40
CA ASN A 2 8.48 15.61 -64.39
C ASN A 2 8.10 14.46 -63.44
N LYS A 3 8.05 13.20 -63.90
CA LYS A 3 7.64 12.07 -63.03
C LYS A 3 8.66 11.74 -61.92
N ILE A 4 9.95 11.90 -62.20
CA ILE A 4 11.04 11.70 -61.23
C ILE A 4 11.07 12.84 -60.20
N PHE A 5 10.80 14.07 -60.65
CA PHE A 5 10.73 15.24 -59.76
C PHE A 5 9.54 15.14 -58.79
N ILE A 6 8.39 14.66 -59.25
CA ILE A 6 7.22 14.38 -58.40
C ILE A 6 7.55 13.28 -57.37
N PHE A 7 8.28 12.23 -57.76
CA PHE A 7 8.66 11.15 -56.85
C PHE A 7 9.67 11.60 -55.77
N LEU A 8 10.61 12.49 -56.12
CA LEU A 8 11.56 13.11 -55.20
C LEU A 8 10.91 14.11 -54.24
N LEU A 9 9.80 14.75 -54.64
CA LEU A 9 9.06 15.70 -53.80
C LEU A 9 8.09 14.98 -52.84
N CYS A 10 7.48 13.86 -53.25
CA CYS A 10 6.51 13.12 -52.43
C CYS A 10 7.15 12.18 -51.40
N THR A 11 8.37 11.70 -51.64
CA THR A 11 9.09 10.81 -50.71
C THR A 11 9.38 11.44 -49.34
N PRO A 12 9.86 12.69 -49.20
CA PRO A 12 10.04 13.31 -47.89
C PRO A 12 8.70 13.52 -47.16
N LEU A 13 7.62 13.84 -47.88
CA LEU A 13 6.28 14.05 -47.29
C LEU A 13 5.70 12.78 -46.64
N LEU A 14 6.01 11.61 -47.22
CA LEU A 14 5.64 10.31 -46.66
C LEU A 14 6.48 9.95 -45.42
N ILE A 15 7.75 10.37 -45.38
CA ILE A 15 8.64 10.12 -44.23
C ILE A 15 8.23 10.98 -43.03
N PHE A 16 7.82 12.24 -43.25
CA PHE A 16 7.31 13.10 -42.17
C PHE A 16 5.95 12.68 -41.61
N SER A 17 5.15 11.93 -42.36
CA SER A 17 3.86 11.42 -41.89
C SER A 17 3.97 10.13 -41.07
N SER A 18 5.16 9.51 -41.00
CA SER A 18 5.39 8.26 -40.26
C SER A 18 5.69 8.47 -38.77
N CYS A 19 5.87 9.71 -38.33
CA CYS A 19 5.99 10.04 -36.91
C CYS A 19 4.60 10.27 -36.32
N THR A 20 3.88 9.17 -36.10
CA THR A 20 2.77 9.15 -35.14
C THR A 20 3.38 8.83 -33.79
N GLU A 21 3.26 9.72 -32.79
CA GLU A 21 3.47 9.28 -31.42
C GLU A 21 2.50 8.12 -31.19
N GLU A 22 3.01 6.91 -30.99
CA GLU A 22 2.19 5.87 -30.41
C GLU A 22 1.70 6.46 -29.09
N GLU A 23 0.38 6.62 -28.94
CA GLU A 23 -0.21 6.86 -27.64
C GLU A 23 0.20 5.68 -26.77
N LYS A 24 1.33 5.81 -26.10
CA LYS A 24 1.59 5.10 -24.87
C LYS A 24 0.48 5.61 -23.97
N LYS A 25 -0.65 4.91 -23.95
CA LYS A 25 -1.40 4.71 -22.73
C LYS A 25 -0.39 4.12 -21.76
N ALA A 26 0.41 4.99 -21.14
CA ALA A 26 0.92 4.74 -19.82
C ALA A 26 -0.35 4.47 -19.04
N TYR A 27 -0.65 3.19 -18.82
CA TYR A 27 -1.59 2.81 -17.78
C TYR A 27 -1.03 3.46 -16.54
N ASP A 28 -1.63 4.57 -16.16
CA ASP A 28 -1.29 5.25 -14.93
C ASP A 28 -1.99 4.46 -13.83
N LEU A 29 -1.44 3.27 -13.57
CA LEU A 29 -1.98 2.31 -12.62
C LEU A 29 -2.11 2.93 -11.23
N ASP A 30 -1.31 3.96 -10.94
CA ASP A 30 -1.38 4.71 -9.70
C ASP A 30 -2.67 5.56 -9.66
N SER A 31 -3.01 6.29 -10.73
CA SER A 31 -4.29 7.04 -10.76
C SER A 31 -5.52 6.14 -10.82
N ASP A 32 -5.47 5.05 -11.59
CA ASP A 32 -6.54 4.03 -11.60
C ASP A 32 -6.75 3.42 -10.21
N LEU A 33 -5.65 3.09 -9.51
CA LEU A 33 -5.69 2.56 -8.15
C LEU A 33 -6.23 3.59 -7.15
N GLU A 34 -5.77 4.84 -7.22
CA GLU A 34 -6.26 5.91 -6.36
C GLU A 34 -7.76 6.15 -6.54
N GLU A 35 -8.25 6.15 -7.79
CA GLU A 35 -9.69 6.27 -8.08
C GLU A 35 -10.48 5.12 -7.46
N ILE A 36 -10.00 3.89 -7.60
CA ILE A 36 -10.64 2.72 -6.99
C ILE A 36 -10.63 2.83 -5.47
N ILE A 37 -9.51 3.22 -4.83
CA ILE A 37 -9.43 3.38 -3.37
C ILE A 37 -10.40 4.47 -2.91
N LYS A 38 -10.43 5.63 -3.58
CA LYS A 38 -11.37 6.73 -3.30
C LYS A 38 -12.82 6.27 -3.43
N SER A 39 -13.15 5.48 -4.46
CA SER A 39 -14.52 4.95 -4.66
C SER A 39 -14.98 4.01 -3.54
N ARG A 40 -14.04 3.43 -2.78
CA ARG A 40 -14.33 2.53 -1.64
C ARG A 40 -14.19 3.22 -0.28
N SER A 41 -13.60 4.41 -0.24
CA SER A 41 -13.52 5.25 0.94
C SER A 41 -14.90 5.73 1.37
N TYR A 42 -15.14 5.82 2.67
CA TYR A 42 -16.38 6.41 3.19
C TYR A 42 -16.49 7.90 2.87
N THR A 43 -15.36 8.61 2.74
CA THR A 43 -15.33 10.06 2.48
C THR A 43 -15.12 10.40 1.01
N GLY A 44 -14.88 9.41 0.15
CA GLY A 44 -14.45 9.63 -1.24
C GLY A 44 -12.99 10.08 -1.40
N GLU A 45 -12.23 10.13 -0.30
CA GLU A 45 -10.85 10.62 -0.28
C GLU A 45 -9.89 9.55 0.26
N LEU A 46 -8.62 9.60 -0.17
CA LEU A 46 -7.56 8.67 0.28
C LEU A 46 -7.25 8.83 1.76
N ASP A 47 -7.36 10.07 2.27
CA ASP A 47 -7.06 10.42 3.66
C ASP A 47 -7.89 9.63 4.69
N PHE A 48 -9.04 9.07 4.30
CA PHE A 48 -9.83 8.17 5.14
C PHE A 48 -9.04 6.95 5.63
N TYR A 49 -8.11 6.45 4.83
CA TYR A 49 -7.28 5.29 5.18
C TYR A 49 -6.00 5.67 5.93
N ARG A 50 -5.77 6.97 6.18
CA ARG A 50 -4.62 7.41 6.95
C ARG A 50 -4.83 7.07 8.42
N MET A 51 -3.97 6.20 8.95
CA MET A 51 -3.97 5.88 10.37
C MET A 51 -3.69 7.12 11.21
N PRO A 52 -4.31 7.24 12.40
CA PRO A 52 -4.03 8.32 13.32
C PRO A 52 -2.58 8.23 13.84
N GLN A 53 -2.14 9.30 14.50
CA GLN A 53 -0.82 9.31 15.15
C GLN A 53 -0.77 8.24 16.25
N SER A 54 0.43 7.73 16.55
CA SER A 54 0.63 6.61 17.49
C SER A 54 0.18 6.89 18.93
N TYR A 55 0.02 8.17 19.28
CA TYR A 55 -0.48 8.64 20.58
C TYR A 55 -1.96 9.04 20.56
N ASP A 56 -2.62 8.99 19.40
CA ASP A 56 -4.02 9.37 19.23
C ASP A 56 -4.93 8.14 19.35
N TYR A 57 -5.03 7.64 20.58
CA TYR A 57 -5.81 6.44 20.91
C TYR A 57 -7.32 6.63 20.71
N ALA A 58 -7.80 7.87 20.81
CA ALA A 58 -9.22 8.19 20.69
C ALA A 58 -9.73 7.99 19.25
N ASN A 59 -8.86 8.18 18.25
CA ASN A 59 -9.21 8.05 16.84
C ASN A 59 -8.72 6.73 16.22
N LEU A 60 -8.26 5.76 17.01
CA LEU A 60 -7.93 4.43 16.50
C LEU A 60 -9.17 3.80 15.84
N PRO A 61 -9.05 3.22 14.64
CA PRO A 61 -10.17 2.55 13.99
C PRO A 61 -10.53 1.25 14.72
N ASN A 62 -11.79 0.81 14.59
CA ASN A 62 -12.28 -0.49 15.07
C ASN A 62 -12.06 -0.78 16.56
N GLN A 63 -12.27 0.22 17.42
CA GLN A 63 -12.18 0.05 18.88
C GLN A 63 -13.38 -0.75 19.42
N ASP A 64 -13.09 -1.78 20.22
CA ASP A 64 -14.12 -2.46 21.02
C ASP A 64 -14.53 -1.54 22.19
N PRO A 65 -15.82 -1.18 22.33
CA PRO A 65 -16.31 -0.36 23.45
C PRO A 65 -15.97 -0.94 24.83
N LYS A 66 -15.79 -2.27 24.94
CA LYS A 66 -15.42 -2.95 26.18
C LYS A 66 -13.90 -3.04 26.40
N ASN A 67 -13.09 -2.71 25.40
CA ASN A 67 -11.64 -2.61 25.53
C ASN A 67 -11.09 -1.29 24.96
N PRO A 68 -11.41 -0.14 25.59
CA PRO A 68 -10.82 1.14 25.20
C PRO A 68 -9.29 1.09 25.32
N VAL A 69 -8.58 1.55 24.29
CA VAL A 69 -7.12 1.66 24.31
C VAL A 69 -6.68 2.90 25.07
N THR A 70 -5.72 2.73 25.98
CA THR A 70 -5.03 3.81 26.70
C THR A 70 -3.53 3.71 26.50
N ALA A 71 -2.79 4.77 26.84
CA ALA A 71 -1.33 4.77 26.77
C ALA A 71 -0.71 3.63 27.59
N GLU A 72 -1.24 3.37 28.79
CA GLU A 72 -0.77 2.33 29.70
C GLU A 72 -1.06 0.94 29.16
N LYS A 73 -2.24 0.72 28.56
CA LYS A 73 -2.57 -0.55 27.90
C LYS A 73 -1.70 -0.79 26.68
N ALA A 74 -1.44 0.25 25.88
CA ALA A 74 -0.55 0.15 24.73
C ALA A 74 0.89 -0.18 25.17
N ALA A 75 1.38 0.48 26.24
CA ALA A 75 2.69 0.20 26.82
C ALA A 75 2.78 -1.23 27.40
N LEU A 76 1.74 -1.68 28.11
CA LEU A 76 1.67 -3.06 28.60
C LEU A 76 1.66 -4.07 27.45
N GLY A 77 0.85 -3.82 26.42
CA GLY A 77 0.81 -4.66 25.22
C GLY A 77 2.17 -4.76 24.54
N LYS A 78 2.95 -3.68 24.52
CA LYS A 78 4.33 -3.69 24.03
C LYS A 78 5.23 -4.61 24.85
N PHE A 79 5.13 -4.61 26.18
CA PHE A 79 5.89 -5.57 27.00
C PHE A 79 5.44 -7.01 26.74
N LEU A 80 4.13 -7.26 26.71
CA LEU A 80 3.56 -8.60 26.48
C LEU A 80 3.89 -9.16 25.10
N PHE A 81 4.05 -8.31 24.09
CA PHE A 81 4.43 -8.74 22.73
C PHE A 81 5.78 -9.48 22.69
N PHE A 82 6.70 -9.10 23.58
CA PHE A 82 8.03 -9.71 23.72
C PHE A 82 8.11 -10.73 24.86
N GLU A 83 7.10 -10.82 25.71
CA GLU A 83 7.07 -11.74 26.85
C GLU A 83 6.97 -13.19 26.34
N THR A 84 7.92 -14.04 26.72
CA THR A 84 7.91 -15.45 26.29
C THR A 84 7.11 -16.33 27.24
N GLY A 85 6.91 -15.91 28.49
CA GLY A 85 6.15 -16.64 29.50
C GLY A 85 4.67 -16.89 29.14
N ILE A 86 4.12 -16.15 28.16
CA ILE A 86 2.77 -16.41 27.62
C ILE A 86 2.74 -17.54 26.58
N GLY A 87 3.89 -17.96 26.05
CA GLY A 87 4.05 -19.03 25.06
C GLY A 87 3.90 -20.44 25.64
N MET A 88 2.83 -20.69 26.40
CA MET A 88 2.64 -21.96 27.11
C MET A 88 1.97 -23.04 26.27
N SER A 89 1.20 -22.66 25.25
CA SER A 89 0.49 -23.60 24.36
C SER A 89 1.39 -24.09 23.20
N ALA A 90 2.65 -24.41 23.51
CA ALA A 90 3.61 -24.86 22.52
C ALA A 90 3.27 -26.27 22.01
N LYS A 91 3.41 -26.51 20.70
CA LYS A 91 3.25 -27.86 20.11
C LYS A 91 4.34 -28.84 20.58
N LYS A 92 5.52 -28.32 20.92
CA LYS A 92 6.66 -29.07 21.45
C LYS A 92 6.88 -28.60 22.88
N SER A 93 7.01 -29.53 23.82
CA SER A 93 7.19 -29.22 25.24
C SER A 93 8.44 -28.39 25.50
N GLU A 94 9.53 -28.64 24.75
CA GLU A 94 10.78 -27.87 24.81
C GLU A 94 10.63 -26.39 24.39
N SER A 95 9.53 -26.05 23.70
CA SER A 95 9.26 -24.68 23.26
C SER A 95 8.29 -23.93 24.18
N MET A 96 7.85 -24.52 25.30
CA MET A 96 7.04 -23.81 26.27
C MET A 96 7.84 -22.68 26.90
N ALA A 97 7.23 -21.49 26.98
CA ALA A 97 7.83 -20.28 27.52
C ALA A 97 9.09 -19.77 26.79
N THR A 98 9.36 -20.22 25.55
CA THR A 98 10.55 -19.82 24.77
C THR A 98 10.23 -18.97 23.54
N TYR A 99 8.96 -18.72 23.24
CA TYR A 99 8.52 -17.88 22.13
C TYR A 99 7.47 -16.87 22.57
N SER A 100 7.38 -15.78 21.82
CA SER A 100 6.39 -14.72 22.01
C SER A 100 5.83 -14.29 20.64
N CYS A 101 4.97 -13.28 20.61
CA CYS A 101 4.49 -12.71 19.35
C CYS A 101 5.66 -12.19 18.50
N SER A 102 6.69 -11.60 19.13
CA SER A 102 7.86 -11.06 18.45
C SER A 102 8.75 -12.11 17.78
N SER A 103 8.62 -13.40 18.13
CA SER A 103 9.40 -14.47 17.51
C SER A 103 9.04 -14.68 16.03
N CYS A 104 7.81 -14.37 15.63
CA CYS A 104 7.32 -14.53 14.26
C CYS A 104 6.94 -13.20 13.59
N LEU A 105 6.46 -12.24 14.37
CA LEU A 105 6.07 -10.91 13.88
C LEU A 105 7.17 -9.91 14.24
N PHE A 106 8.08 -9.66 13.29
CA PHE A 106 9.14 -8.67 13.49
C PHE A 106 8.55 -7.26 13.41
N LEU A 107 8.80 -6.46 14.45
CA LEU A 107 8.60 -5.02 14.40
C LEU A 107 9.74 -4.43 13.55
N LYS A 108 9.41 -3.94 12.35
CA LYS A 108 10.30 -3.09 11.54
C LYS A 108 10.13 -1.64 11.95
#